data_AF-A0A7L2BXE8-F1
#
_entry.id   AF-A0A7L2BXE8-F1
#
_cell.length_a   1.000
_cell.length_b   1.000
_cell.length_c   1.000
_cell.angle_alpha   90.00
_cell.angle_beta   90.00
_cell.angle_gamma   90.00
#
_symmetry.space_group_name_H-M   'P 1'
#
loop_
_entity.id
_entity.type
_entity.pdbx_description
1 polymer ?
#
loop_
_entity_poly.entity_id
_entity_poly.type
_entity_poly.pdbx_seq_one_letter_code
_entity_poly.pdbx_strand_id
1 'polypeptide(L)'
;QVSPALRTPRLPVWLCSLSGRHSVLFGTDSRLLSDWKRERIFHLYFHSGQQERPRTAHLTIDTHSHPWEDAGREGPCSPGKRRPALEMAIRTRWAGATVSWNGTEPFS
;
A
#
# COMPACT_ATOMS: atom_id res chain seq x y z
N GLN A 1 -24.48 -3.97 -8.27
CA GLN A 1 -23.88 -3.10 -9.31
C GLN A 1 -22.90 -2.16 -8.62
N VAL A 2 -21.60 -2.19 -8.96
CA VAL A 2 -20.57 -1.31 -8.40
C VAL A 2 -20.34 -0.17 -9.38
N SER A 3 -20.36 1.10 -8.92
CA SER A 3 -20.22 2.24 -9.83
C SER A 3 -18.85 2.23 -10.55
N PRO A 4 -18.77 2.66 -11.83
CA PRO A 4 -17.49 2.75 -12.55
C PRO A 4 -16.47 3.65 -11.83
N ALA A 5 -16.93 4.70 -11.14
CA ALA A 5 -16.09 5.57 -10.32
C ALA A 5 -15.42 4.85 -9.13
N LEU A 6 -16.00 3.74 -8.65
CA LEU A 6 -15.34 2.88 -7.65
C LEU A 6 -14.23 2.02 -8.26
N ARG A 7 -14.24 1.78 -9.59
CA ARG A 7 -13.17 1.06 -10.28
C ARG A 7 -11.95 1.93 -10.57
N THR A 8 -12.14 3.25 -10.70
CA THR A 8 -11.06 4.19 -11.01
C THR A 8 -11.27 5.49 -10.23
N PRO A 9 -10.82 5.53 -8.97
CA PRO A 9 -11.02 6.71 -8.14
C PRO A 9 -10.23 7.91 -8.69
N ARG A 10 -10.84 9.10 -8.66
CA ARG A 10 -10.18 10.34 -9.14
C ARG A 10 -9.14 10.86 -8.15
N LEU A 11 -9.32 10.54 -6.87
CA LEU A 11 -8.40 10.87 -5.79
C LEU A 11 -7.76 9.58 -5.29
N PRO A 12 -6.51 9.62 -4.81
CA PRO A 12 -5.87 8.45 -4.23
C PRO A 12 -6.40 8.21 -2.81
N VAL A 13 -7.68 7.86 -2.67
CA VAL A 13 -8.31 7.57 -1.38
C VAL A 13 -9.09 6.27 -1.52
N TRP A 14 -8.80 5.32 -0.62
CA TRP A 14 -9.41 4.00 -0.59
C TRP A 14 -9.92 3.69 0.81
N LEU A 15 -11.13 3.13 0.86
CA LEU A 15 -11.63 2.44 2.04
C LEU A 15 -11.14 1.00 2.00
N CYS A 16 -10.48 0.56 3.07
CA CYS A 16 -9.94 -0.77 3.18
C CYS A 16 -10.70 -1.56 4.26
N SER A 17 -11.11 -2.78 3.93
CA SER A 17 -11.59 -3.76 4.91
C SER A 17 -10.50 -4.79 5.13
N LEU A 18 -9.68 -4.58 6.16
CA LEU A 18 -8.57 -5.46 6.51
C LEU A 18 -8.90 -6.15 7.83
N SER A 19 -8.90 -7.47 7.84
CA SER A 19 -9.19 -8.29 9.04
C SER A 19 -10.51 -7.92 9.73
N GLY A 20 -11.55 -7.59 8.96
CA GLY A 20 -12.87 -7.21 9.47
C GLY A 20 -12.97 -5.79 10.04
N ARG A 21 -11.94 -4.95 9.87
CA ARG A 21 -11.91 -3.56 10.32
C ARG A 21 -11.89 -2.59 9.15
N HIS A 22 -12.64 -1.49 9.29
CA HIS A 22 -12.64 -0.40 8.33
C HIS A 22 -11.47 0.53 8.57
N SER A 23 -10.74 0.84 7.50
CA SER A 23 -9.55 1.70 7.52
C SER A 23 -9.50 2.55 6.27
N VAL A 24 -8.67 3.59 6.30
CA VAL A 24 -8.47 4.49 5.16
C VAL A 24 -7.02 4.45 4.73
N LEU A 25 -6.79 4.21 3.45
CA LEU A 25 -5.51 4.37 2.78
C LEU A 25 -5.61 5.57 1.84
N PHE A 26 -4.67 6.50 1.89
CA PHE A 26 -4.73 7.68 1.02
C PHE A 26 -3.36 8.25 0.65
N GLY A 27 -3.27 8.83 -0.54
CA GLY A 27 -2.18 9.71 -0.94
C GLY A 27 -2.59 11.18 -0.79
N THR A 28 -1.61 12.08 -0.69
CA THR A 28 -1.85 13.53 -0.60
C THR A 28 -1.72 14.23 -1.96
N ASP A 29 -1.15 13.57 -2.97
CA ASP A 29 -1.04 14.08 -4.33
C ASP A 29 -2.25 13.67 -5.18
N SER A 30 -3.13 14.61 -5.48
CA SER A 30 -4.34 14.35 -6.28
C SER A 30 -4.05 13.86 -7.70
N ARG A 31 -2.84 14.05 -8.22
CA ARG A 31 -2.44 13.60 -9.56
C ARG A 31 -1.86 12.20 -9.58
N LEU A 32 -1.65 11.57 -8.41
CA LEU A 32 -0.98 10.28 -8.28
C LEU A 32 -1.52 9.22 -9.26
N LEU A 33 -2.84 9.15 -9.45
CA LEU A 33 -3.49 8.14 -10.29
C LEU A 33 -3.60 8.53 -11.77
N SER A 34 -3.18 9.75 -12.13
CA SER A 34 -3.31 10.33 -13.47
C SER A 34 -1.97 10.68 -14.14
N ASP A 35 -0.88 10.61 -13.38
CA ASP A 35 0.47 10.95 -13.82
C ASP A 35 1.40 9.77 -13.53
N TRP A 36 1.72 9.00 -14.57
CA TRP A 36 2.55 7.80 -14.46
C TRP A 36 3.93 8.10 -13.84
N LYS A 37 4.46 9.32 -13.98
CA LYS A 37 5.75 9.68 -13.37
C LYS A 37 5.61 9.79 -11.85
N ARG A 38 4.47 10.26 -11.36
CA ARG A 38 4.15 10.35 -9.92
C ARG A 38 3.82 8.99 -9.34
N GLU A 39 3.25 8.09 -10.15
CA GLU A 39 2.96 6.72 -9.76
C GLU A 39 4.21 5.83 -9.65
N ARG A 40 5.41 6.34 -10.00
CA ARG A 40 6.67 5.59 -9.89
C ARG A 40 7.15 5.43 -8.45
N ILE A 41 7.30 6.53 -7.71
CA ILE A 41 7.65 6.52 -6.28
C ILE A 41 6.79 7.58 -5.59
N PHE A 42 6.03 7.16 -4.58
CA PHE A 42 5.09 8.05 -3.90
C PHE A 42 4.82 7.60 -2.46
N HIS A 43 4.14 8.48 -1.72
CA HIS A 43 3.76 8.23 -0.34
C HIS A 43 2.28 7.89 -0.21
N LEU A 44 1.99 6.92 0.65
CA LEU A 44 0.65 6.63 1.13
C LEU A 44 0.60 6.75 2.65
N TYR A 45 -0.58 7.07 3.14
CA TYR A 45 -0.89 7.19 4.55
C TYR A 45 -1.98 6.20 4.89
N PHE A 46 -1.79 5.44 5.96
CA PHE A 46 -2.76 4.46 6.41
C PHE A 46 -3.24 4.76 7.82
N HIS A 47 -4.54 4.92 7.96
CA HIS A 47 -5.21 5.14 9.23
C HIS A 47 -6.13 3.96 9.55
N SER A 48 -5.81 3.24 10.63
CA SER A 48 -6.50 2.01 11.02
C SER A 48 -7.86 2.24 11.67
N GLY A 49 -8.15 3.47 12.13
CA GLY A 49 -9.37 3.78 12.88
C GLY A 49 -9.38 3.26 14.33
N GLN A 50 -8.30 2.63 14.80
CA GLN A 50 -8.21 2.08 16.16
C GLN A 50 -7.86 3.17 17.16
N GLN A 51 -8.61 3.25 18.27
CA GLN A 51 -8.29 4.18 19.36
C GLN A 51 -6.94 3.90 20.02
N GLU A 52 -6.54 2.63 20.13
CA GLU A 52 -5.27 2.22 20.75
C GLU A 52 -4.04 2.56 19.88
N ARG A 53 -4.23 2.71 18.57
CA ARG A 53 -3.17 3.05 17.60
C ARG A 53 -3.64 4.17 16.68
N PRO A 54 -3.76 5.41 17.20
CA PRO A 54 -4.24 6.55 16.42
C PRO A 54 -3.19 7.05 15.41
N ARG A 55 -1.96 6.52 15.46
CA ARG A 55 -0.89 6.93 14.56
C ARG A 55 -1.17 6.45 13.13
N THR A 56 -1.14 7.40 12.22
CA THR A 56 -1.14 7.14 10.78
C THR A 56 0.21 6.55 10.37
N ALA A 57 0.22 5.38 9.72
CA ALA A 57 1.44 4.88 9.09
C ALA A 57 1.75 5.70 7.84
N HIS A 58 3.03 6.05 7.69
CA HIS A 58 3.55 6.70 6.49
C HIS A 58 4.31 5.66 5.67
N LEU A 59 3.83 5.36 4.47
CA LEU A 59 4.39 4.35 3.59
C LEU A 59 5.08 5.02 2.40
N THR A 60 6.20 4.46 1.95
CA THR A 60 6.80 4.77 0.65
C THR A 60 6.57 3.59 -0.28
N ILE A 61 5.96 3.87 -1.43
CA ILE A 61 5.66 2.89 -2.47
C ILE A 61 6.58 3.15 -3.64
N ASP A 62 7.28 2.13 -4.10
CA ASP A 62 8.04 2.14 -5.36
C ASP A 62 7.46 1.05 -6.26
N THR A 63 6.95 1.44 -7.43
CA THR A 63 6.28 0.55 -8.39
C THR A 63 7.21 0.03 -9.47
N HIS A 64 8.44 0.56 -9.54
CA HIS A 64 9.46 0.19 -10.53
C HIS A 64 10.63 -0.57 -9.91
N SER A 65 10.74 -0.60 -8.60
CA SER A 65 11.57 -1.57 -7.90
C SER A 65 11.07 -2.97 -8.29
N HIS A 66 11.91 -3.69 -9.03
CA HIS A 66 11.66 -5.07 -9.41
C HIS A 66 12.42 -5.97 -8.44
N PRO A 67 11.86 -6.35 -7.27
CA PRO A 67 12.52 -7.28 -6.36
C PRO A 67 12.72 -8.67 -6.97
N TRP A 68 12.19 -8.96 -8.17
CA TRP A 68 12.47 -10.21 -8.88
C TRP A 68 13.88 -10.26 -9.48
N GLU A 69 14.57 -9.14 -9.70
CA GLU A 69 16.01 -9.15 -10.05
C GLU A 69 16.89 -9.43 -8.82
N ASP A 70 16.43 -9.06 -7.62
CA ASP A 70 17.06 -9.42 -6.34
C ASP A 70 16.66 -10.82 -5.83
N ALA A 71 15.77 -11.54 -6.52
CA ALA A 71 15.41 -12.93 -6.18
C ALA A 71 16.59 -13.92 -6.38
N GLY A 72 17.70 -13.48 -6.96
CA GLY A 72 18.99 -14.20 -6.93
C GLY A 72 19.77 -14.03 -5.62
N ARG A 73 19.38 -13.08 -4.75
CA ARG A 73 19.98 -12.81 -3.43
C ARG A 73 19.01 -12.94 -2.26
N GLU A 74 17.71 -12.79 -2.49
CA GLU A 74 16.69 -13.25 -1.55
C GLU A 74 16.56 -14.77 -1.70
N GLY A 75 17.34 -15.49 -0.89
CA GLY A 75 16.97 -16.84 -0.49
C GLY A 75 15.48 -16.84 -0.10
N PRO A 76 14.77 -17.95 -0.34
CA PRO A 76 13.31 -18.01 -0.28
C PRO A 76 12.85 -17.27 0.96
N CYS A 77 12.09 -16.17 0.75
CA CYS A 77 11.28 -15.45 1.72
C CYS A 77 11.35 -16.14 3.06
N SER A 78 12.16 -15.62 4.02
CA SER A 78 12.51 -16.31 5.27
C SER A 78 11.32 -17.15 5.71
N PRO A 79 11.40 -18.50 5.69
CA PRO A 79 10.22 -19.35 5.72
C PRO A 79 9.49 -19.10 7.04
N GLY A 80 8.47 -18.24 7.01
CA GLY A 80 7.77 -17.78 8.22
C GLY A 80 7.26 -16.34 8.23
N LYS A 81 7.80 -15.38 7.48
CA LYS A 81 7.33 -13.98 7.57
C LYS A 81 6.21 -13.67 6.57
N ARG A 82 4.96 -13.89 6.96
CA ARG A 82 3.78 -13.50 6.17
C ARG A 82 3.78 -11.98 5.98
N ARG A 83 3.65 -11.53 4.72
CA ARG A 83 3.52 -10.10 4.42
C ARG A 83 2.23 -9.54 5.06
N PRO A 84 2.25 -8.32 5.62
CA PRO A 84 1.06 -7.66 6.15
C PRO A 84 -0.07 -7.57 5.13
N ALA A 85 -1.32 -7.68 5.59
CA ALA A 85 -2.50 -7.63 4.72
C ALA A 85 -2.59 -6.31 3.92
N LEU A 86 -2.15 -5.19 4.52
CA LEU A 86 -2.12 -3.89 3.84
C LEU A 86 -1.16 -3.88 2.64
N GLU A 87 0.04 -4.48 2.78
CA GLU A 87 0.99 -4.58 1.65
C GLU A 87 0.39 -5.40 0.51
N MET A 88 -0.29 -6.49 0.84
CA MET A 88 -0.96 -7.32 -0.16
C MET A 88 -2.07 -6.54 -0.87
N ALA A 89 -2.86 -5.75 -0.14
CA ALA A 89 -3.89 -4.89 -0.72
C ALA A 89 -3.30 -3.83 -1.67
N ILE A 90 -2.22 -3.15 -1.27
CA ILE A 90 -1.49 -2.20 -2.13
C ILE A 90 -1.05 -2.86 -3.44
N ARG A 91 -0.53 -4.09 -3.36
CA ARG A 91 -0.05 -4.85 -4.52
C ARG A 91 -1.15 -5.32 -5.47
N THR A 92 -2.40 -5.35 -5.03
CA THR A 92 -3.52 -5.57 -5.97
C THR A 92 -3.71 -4.39 -6.93
N ARG A 93 -3.31 -3.19 -6.51
CA ARG A 93 -3.36 -1.97 -7.34
C ARG A 93 -2.07 -1.73 -8.09
N TRP A 94 -0.93 -1.89 -7.42
CA TRP A 94 0.41 -1.72 -8.00
C TRP A 94 1.18 -3.03 -7.94
N ALA A 95 0.99 -3.87 -8.95
CA ALA A 95 1.63 -5.18 -9.01
C ALA A 95 3.16 -5.05 -8.95
N GLY A 96 3.80 -5.85 -8.10
CA GLY A 96 5.26 -5.86 -7.94
C GLY A 96 5.84 -4.78 -7.03
N ALA A 97 5.04 -3.79 -6.60
CA ALA A 97 5.55 -2.66 -5.81
C ALA A 97 6.24 -3.10 -4.49
N THR A 98 7.32 -2.40 -4.14
CA THR A 98 7.90 -2.48 -2.80
C THR A 98 7.23 -1.47 -1.87
N VAL A 99 7.12 -1.84 -0.59
CA VAL A 99 6.46 -1.03 0.43
C VAL A 99 7.43 -0.85 1.59
N SER A 100 7.83 0.39 1.86
CA SER A 100 8.57 0.76 3.06
C SER A 100 7.61 1.36 4.08
N TRP A 101 7.63 0.87 5.31
CA TRP A 101 6.83 1.41 6.42
C TRP A 101 7.45 2.64 7.10
N ASN A 102 8.61 3.09 6.61
CA ASN A 102 9.32 4.28 7.09
C ASN A 102 9.51 4.30 8.63
N GLY A 103 9.81 3.13 9.22
CA GLY A 103 10.00 2.97 10.66
C GLY A 103 8.70 2.77 11.46
N THR A 104 7.54 2.74 10.83
CA THR A 104 6.27 2.35 11.47
C THR A 104 6.17 0.83 11.54
N GLU A 105 5.75 0.29 12.69
CA GLU A 105 5.45 -1.15 12.75
C GLU A 105 4.18 -1.48 11.93
N PRO A 106 4.19 -2.58 11.15
CA PRO A 106 3.00 -3.02 10.43
C PRO A 106 1.81 -3.26 11.36
N PHE A 107 0.61 -2.90 10.92
CA PHE A 107 -0.61 -3.27 11.62
C PHE A 107 -0.86 -4.78 11.46
N SER A 108 -1.00 -5.47 12.59
CA SER A 108 -1.39 -6.89 12.70
C SER A 108 -2.88 -7.10 12.47
#